data_AF-A0A7C5SU36-F1
#
_entry.id   AF-A0A7C5SU36-F1
#
_cell.length_a   1.000
_cell.length_b   1.000
_cell.length_c   1.000
_cell.angle_alpha   90.00
_cell.angle_beta   90.00
_cell.angle_gamma   90.00
#
_symmetry.space_group_name_H-M   'P 1'
#
loop_
_entity.id
_entity.type
_entity.pdbx_description
1 polymer ?
#
loop_
_entity_poly.entity_id
_entity_poly.type
_entity_poly.pdbx_seq_one_letter_code
_entity_poly.pdbx_strand_id
1 'polypeptide(L)'
;LAFFSGLPLAAALGISFVNTAEAGLALWLFRYFQLSRHLTHIRDLFGLLLMIVFVLQPFSALLGNTVLYFFGTAEHSTFWQNSFFWWFGNVIEQILFAPMLLILI
;
A
#
# COMPACT_ATOMS: atom_id res chain seq x y z
N LEU A 1 -1.41 -12.48 -13.94
CA LEU A 1 -0.20 -12.76 -13.14
C LEU A 1 -0.42 -13.90 -12.15
N ALA A 2 -1.34 -13.79 -11.17
CA ALA A 2 -1.59 -14.85 -10.16
C ALA A 2 -1.84 -16.27 -10.72
N PHE A 3 -2.61 -16.40 -11.80
CA PHE A 3 -2.91 -17.69 -12.44
C PHE A 3 -1.68 -18.40 -13.02
N PHE A 4 -0.60 -17.68 -13.31
CA PHE A 4 0.61 -18.20 -13.93
C PHE A 4 1.77 -18.35 -12.93
N SER A 5 1.69 -17.74 -11.75
CA SER A 5 2.74 -17.75 -10.72
C SER A 5 2.56 -18.85 -9.67
N GLY A 6 1.55 -19.73 -9.80
CA GLY A 6 1.28 -20.80 -8.84
C GLY A 6 0.76 -20.31 -7.49
N LEU A 7 0.42 -19.02 -7.37
CA LEU A 7 -0.14 -18.46 -6.16
C LEU A 7 -1.55 -19.03 -5.94
N PRO A 8 -1.90 -19.54 -4.75
CA PRO A 8 -3.26 -19.96 -4.44
C PRO A 8 -4.25 -18.83 -4.72
N LEU A 9 -5.37 -19.15 -5.38
CA LEU A 9 -6.40 -18.16 -5.72
C LEU A 9 -6.89 -17.40 -4.47
N ALA A 10 -7.01 -18.09 -3.34
CA ALA A 10 -7.41 -17.48 -2.07
C ALA A 10 -6.39 -16.43 -1.57
N ALA A 11 -5.09 -16.67 -1.73
CA ALA A 11 -4.05 -15.70 -1.40
C ALA A 11 -4.12 -14.47 -2.32
N ALA A 12 -4.33 -14.69 -3.63
CA ALA A 12 -4.50 -13.59 -4.59
C ALA A 12 -5.70 -12.70 -4.22
N LEU A 13 -6.85 -13.32 -3.91
CA LEU A 13 -8.05 -12.60 -3.48
C LEU A 13 -7.82 -11.84 -2.17
N GLY A 14 -7.11 -12.43 -1.21
CA GLY A 14 -6.75 -11.77 0.04
C GLY A 14 -5.89 -10.53 -0.18
N ILE A 15 -4.86 -10.62 -1.04
CA ILE A 15 -4.02 -9.45 -1.38
C ILE A 15 -4.83 -8.38 -2.11
N SER A 16 -5.67 -8.76 -3.08
CA SER A 16 -6.55 -7.80 -3.76
C SER A 16 -7.50 -7.09 -2.80
N PHE A 17 -8.01 -7.80 -1.80
CA PHE A 17 -8.83 -7.22 -0.75
C PHE A 17 -8.02 -6.20 0.09
N VAL A 18 -6.81 -6.56 0.54
CA VAL A 18 -5.92 -5.67 1.29
C VAL A 18 -5.63 -4.38 0.50
N ASN A 19 -5.26 -4.49 -0.78
CA ASN A 19 -4.98 -3.33 -1.62
C ASN A 19 -6.22 -2.44 -1.83
N THR A 20 -7.40 -3.05 -1.96
CA THR A 20 -8.66 -2.30 -2.08
C THR A 20 -9.00 -1.56 -0.78
N ALA A 21 -8.79 -2.21 0.36
CA ALA A 21 -8.96 -1.61 1.68
C ALA A 21 -7.97 -0.46 1.91
N GLU A 22 -6.71 -0.61 1.48
CA GLU A 22 -5.69 0.46 1.50
C GLU A 22 -6.14 1.68 0.70
N ALA A 23 -6.68 1.49 -0.51
CA ALA A 23 -7.19 2.59 -1.33
C ALA A 23 -8.38 3.32 -0.66
N GLY A 24 -9.28 2.57 -0.03
CA GLY A 24 -10.37 3.13 0.78
C GLY A 24 -9.86 3.92 1.99
N LEU A 25 -8.86 3.37 2.69
CA LEU A 25 -8.18 4.02 3.82
C LEU A 25 -7.49 5.32 3.38
N ALA A 26 -6.80 5.31 2.25
CA ALA A 26 -6.16 6.48 1.67
C ALA A 26 -7.17 7.59 1.37
N LEU A 27 -8.29 7.27 0.72
CA LEU A 27 -9.35 8.24 0.44
C LEU A 27 -9.94 8.82 1.74
N TRP A 28 -10.19 7.96 2.73
CA TRP A 28 -10.72 8.39 4.02
C TRP A 28 -9.76 9.33 4.75
N LEU A 29 -8.48 8.97 4.87
CA LEU A 29 -7.45 9.78 5.52
C LEU A 29 -7.22 11.10 4.77
N PHE A 30 -7.15 11.07 3.44
CA PHE A 30 -6.97 12.27 2.62
C PHE A 30 -8.08 13.30 2.84
N ARG A 31 -9.34 12.82 2.96
CA ARG A 31 -10.50 13.67 3.30
C ARG A 31 -10.49 14.10 4.76
N TYR A 32 -10.14 13.21 5.68
CA TYR A 32 -10.07 13.49 7.12
C TYR A 32 -9.08 14.62 7.43
N PHE A 33 -7.90 14.59 6.80
CA PHE A 33 -6.88 15.65 6.93
C PHE A 33 -7.12 16.85 6.00
N GLN A 34 -8.20 16.84 5.22
CA GLN A 34 -8.58 17.92 4.29
C GLN A 34 -7.43 18.33 3.35
N LEU A 35 -6.71 17.34 2.83
CA LEU A 35 -5.62 17.56 1.89
C LEU A 35 -6.20 17.97 0.53
N SER A 36 -5.50 18.87 -0.17
CA SER A 36 -5.88 19.29 -1.52
C SER A 36 -5.22 18.39 -2.58
N ARG A 37 -6.01 17.92 -3.55
CA ARG A 37 -5.49 17.17 -4.72
C ARG A 37 -4.57 18.00 -5.62
N HIS A 38 -4.68 19.32 -5.57
CA HIS A 38 -3.83 20.21 -6.37
C HIS A 38 -2.40 20.31 -5.84
N LEU A 39 -2.14 19.82 -4.62
CA LEU A 39 -0.83 19.79 -3.97
C LEU A 39 -0.10 21.15 -4.02
N THR A 40 -0.85 22.26 -4.01
CA THR A 40 -0.32 23.63 -4.12
C THR A 40 0.37 24.10 -2.85
N HIS A 41 0.11 23.43 -1.72
CA HIS A 41 0.73 23.73 -0.43
C HIS A 41 1.65 22.60 0.00
N ILE A 42 2.78 22.98 0.60
CA ILE A 42 3.75 22.05 1.19
C ILE A 42 3.10 21.11 2.20
N ARG A 43 2.09 21.59 2.94
CA ARG A 43 1.29 20.79 3.88
C ARG A 43 0.63 19.59 3.19
N ASP A 44 0.07 19.79 2.00
CA ASP A 44 -0.68 18.75 1.30
C ASP A 44 0.27 17.69 0.73
N LEU A 45 1.42 18.13 0.20
CA LEU A 45 2.49 17.23 -0.24
C LEU A 45 3.06 16.41 0.93
N PHE A 46 3.50 17.07 2.01
CA PHE A 46 4.04 16.35 3.17
C PHE A 46 2.99 15.47 3.84
N GLY A 47 1.74 15.92 3.93
CA GLY A 47 0.63 15.11 4.45
C GLY A 47 0.45 13.82 3.65
N LEU A 48 0.46 13.90 2.32
CA LEU A 48 0.42 12.74 1.44
C LEU A 48 1.62 11.80 1.65
N LEU A 49 2.84 12.34 1.66
CA LEU A 49 4.07 11.54 1.84
C LEU A 49 4.08 10.82 3.20
N LEU A 50 3.74 11.52 4.29
CA LEU A 50 3.70 10.93 5.62
C LEU A 50 2.62 9.84 5.71
N MET A 51 1.46 10.06 5.10
CA MET A 51 0.39 9.06 5.06
C MET A 51 0.83 7.79 4.30
N ILE A 52 1.49 7.94 3.15
CA ILE A 52 2.06 6.81 2.39
C ILE A 52 3.04 6.02 3.26
N VAL A 53 4.04 6.72 3.82
CA VAL A 53 5.17 6.09 4.53
C VAL A 53 4.74 5.42 5.83
N PHE A 54 3.89 6.06 6.63
CA PHE A 54 3.63 5.65 8.01
C PHE A 54 2.29 4.95 8.22
N VAL A 55 1.35 5.03 7.27
CA VAL A 55 0.02 4.45 7.44
C VAL A 55 -0.31 3.46 6.33
N LEU A 56 -0.33 3.91 5.08
CA LEU A 56 -0.79 3.08 3.95
C LEU A 56 0.16 1.91 3.70
N GLN A 57 1.46 2.17 3.58
CA GLN A 57 2.41 1.11 3.29
C GLN A 57 2.63 0.13 4.43
N PRO A 58 2.72 0.55 5.71
CA PRO A 58 2.75 -0.40 6.81
C PRO A 58 1.48 -1.27 6.87
N PHE A 59 0.30 -0.68 6.66
CA PHE A 59 -0.96 -1.43 6.58
C PHE A 59 -0.94 -2.49 5.49
N SER A 60 -0.56 -2.09 4.27
CA SER A 60 -0.53 -2.96 3.08
C SER A 60 0.51 -4.07 3.21
N ALA A 61 1.75 -3.71 3.60
CA ALA A 61 2.84 -4.65 3.71
C ALA A 61 2.58 -5.70 4.81
N LEU A 62 2.09 -5.30 5.98
CA LEU A 62 1.81 -6.23 7.06
C LEU A 62 0.64 -7.16 6.71
N LEU A 63 -0.51 -6.62 6.28
CA LEU A 63 -1.67 -7.44 5.98
C LEU A 63 -1.46 -8.31 4.74
N GLY A 64 -0.78 -7.81 3.70
CA GLY A 64 -0.42 -8.57 2.52
C GLY A 64 0.47 -9.76 2.85
N ASN A 65 1.52 -9.55 3.65
CA ASN A 65 2.37 -10.65 4.12
C ASN A 65 1.63 -11.59 5.08
N THR A 66 0.69 -11.08 5.89
CA THR A 66 -0.16 -11.92 6.75
C THR A 66 -1.04 -12.84 5.91
N VAL A 67 -1.66 -12.33 4.84
CA VAL A 67 -2.41 -13.16 3.87
C VAL A 67 -1.50 -14.23 3.28
N LEU A 68 -0.31 -13.87 2.80
CA LEU A 68 0.64 -14.83 2.23
C LEU A 68 1.07 -15.91 3.24
N TYR A 69 1.28 -15.52 4.49
CA TYR A 69 1.60 -16.44 5.57
C TYR A 69 0.45 -17.42 5.85
N PHE A 70 -0.79 -16.92 5.98
CA PHE A 70 -1.96 -17.76 6.25
C PHE A 70 -2.23 -18.80 5.15
N PHE A 71 -1.93 -18.47 3.90
CA PHE A 71 -2.09 -19.39 2.77
C PHE A 71 -0.84 -20.21 2.45
N GLY A 72 0.18 -20.22 3.34
CA GLY A 72 1.37 -21.06 3.21
C GLY A 72 2.32 -20.66 2.09
N THR A 73 2.21 -19.43 1.57
CA THR A 73 3.05 -18.92 0.48
C THR A 73 4.27 -18.13 0.93
N ALA A 74 4.35 -17.76 2.22
CA ALA A 74 5.50 -17.09 2.81
C ALA A 74 5.96 -17.80 4.08
N GLU A 75 7.28 -17.94 4.25
CA GLU A 75 7.87 -18.51 5.45
C GLU A 75 7.84 -17.51 6.61
N HIS A 76 7.51 -17.99 7.82
CA HIS A 76 7.50 -17.18 9.05
C HIS A 76 8.85 -16.51 9.33
N SER A 77 9.95 -17.21 9.04
CA SER A 77 11.34 -16.73 9.19
C SER A 77 11.62 -15.45 8.40
N THR A 78 10.94 -15.28 7.25
CA THR A 78 11.14 -14.16 6.32
C THR A 78 10.07 -13.08 6.42
N PHE A 79 9.04 -13.27 7.27
CA PHE A 79 7.88 -12.38 7.34
C PHE A 79 8.26 -10.90 7.49
N TRP A 80 9.13 -10.59 8.45
CA TRP A 80 9.56 -9.21 8.72
C TRP A 80 10.40 -8.63 7.59
N GLN A 81 11.29 -9.44 7.01
CA GLN A 81 12.13 -9.01 5.89
C GLN A 81 11.28 -8.74 4.64
N ASN A 82 10.33 -9.62 4.32
CA ASN A 82 9.42 -9.45 3.19
C ASN A 82 8.47 -8.25 3.41
N SER A 83 7.97 -8.07 4.63
CA SER A 83 7.17 -6.88 4.98
C SER A 83 7.96 -5.60 4.81
N PHE A 84 9.23 -5.57 5.21
CA PHE A 84 10.10 -4.42 5.02
C PHE A 84 10.38 -4.13 3.55
N PHE A 85 10.71 -5.15 2.74
CA PHE A 85 10.96 -4.96 1.31
C PHE A 85 9.71 -4.52 0.55
N TRP A 86 8.55 -5.08 0.88
CA TRP A 86 7.27 -4.66 0.31
C TRP A 86 6.98 -3.21 0.67
N TRP A 87 7.06 -2.86 1.97
CA TRP A 87 6.89 -1.47 2.42
C TRP A 87 7.81 -0.52 1.67
N PHE A 88 9.11 -0.83 1.61
CA PHE A 88 10.11 0.04 0.98
C PHE A 88 9.85 0.25 -0.51
N GLY A 89 9.61 -0.84 -1.24
CA GLY A 89 9.33 -0.78 -2.69
C GLY A 89 8.09 0.04 -2.99
N ASN A 90 6.99 -0.22 -2.28
CA ASN A 90 5.75 0.48 -2.50
C ASN A 90 5.78 1.95 -2.04
N VAL A 91 6.54 2.27 -0.99
CA VAL A 91 6.75 3.67 -0.58
C VAL A 91 7.37 4.46 -1.73
N ILE A 92 8.43 3.93 -2.34
CA ILE A 92 9.11 4.59 -3.46
C ILE A 92 8.14 4.75 -4.64
N GLU A 93 7.40 3.70 -4.98
CA GLU A 93 6.41 3.73 -6.07
C GLU A 93 5.33 4.79 -5.81
N GLN A 94 4.67 4.76 -4.66
CA GLN A 94 3.58 5.70 -4.37
C GLN A 94 4.07 7.14 -4.25
N ILE A 95 5.26 7.38 -3.69
CA ILE A 95 5.83 8.74 -3.63
C ILE A 95 6.11 9.28 -5.04
N LEU A 96 6.56 8.43 -5.96
CA LEU A 96 6.85 8.84 -7.33
C LEU A 96 5.55 9.09 -8.12
N PHE A 97 4.60 8.16 -8.07
CA PHE A 97 3.44 8.19 -8.96
C PHE A 97 2.21 8.89 -8.38
N ALA A 98 1.92 8.80 -7.08
CA ALA A 98 0.69 9.34 -6.53
C ALA A 98 0.57 10.87 -6.68
N PRO A 99 1.62 11.69 -6.42
CA PRO A 99 1.55 13.13 -6.66
C PRO A 99 1.35 13.47 -8.14
N MET A 100 2.03 12.75 -9.04
CA MET A 100 1.87 12.94 -10.48
C MET A 100 0.44 12.67 -10.93
N LEU A 101 -0.14 11.57 -10.47
CA LEU A 101 -1.53 11.21 -10.78
C LEU A 101 -2.50 12.24 -10.22
N LEU A 102 -2.34 12.71 -8.98
CA LEU A 102 -3.24 13.71 -8.39
C LEU A 102 -3.23 15.05 -9.13
N ILE A 103 -2.09 15.45 -9.70
CA ILE A 103 -1.99 16.69 -10.48
C ILE A 103 -2.64 16.54 -11.87
N LEU A 104 -2.66 15.33 -12.43
CA LEU A 104 -3.24 15.04 -13.74
C LEU A 104 -4.78 14.97 -13.74
N ILE A 105 -5.44 14.88 -12.58
CA ILE A 105 -6.90 14.61 -12.44
C ILE A 105 -7.65 15.77 -11.76
#